data_AF-A4G0J2-F1
#
_entry.id   AF-A4G0J2-F1
#
_cell.length_a   1.000
_cell.length_b   1.000
_cell.length_c   1.000
_cell.angle_alpha   90.00
_cell.angle_beta   90.00
_cell.angle_gamma   90.00
#
_symmetry.space_group_name_H-M   'P 1'
#
loop_
_entity.id
_entity.type
_entity.pdbx_description
1 polymer ?
#
loop_
_entity_poly.entity_id
_entity_poly.type
_entity_poly.pdbx_seq_one_letter_code
_entity_poly.pdbx_strand_id
1 'polypeptide(L)'
;MLSKICKNCSYMWNYLFSKEWFQVLIIATVSVVLAYYSLFYFAWGTGFDENLRYILSTLPQTQGAIVGIVASISIVAIQMVSQQYSTRITHLLLNKTFWGFIISYIVSMSYEVLILGFMPTARIPPIIWGYEVPYFVLIGILFFFVYFDFLILLPYMKNTINGLKPENVIESLINSISKSEIKNYKALDSETKDYRSARKIPKNTLRTVYYIIEKSLKSSHYMTARNGIILLGANYSVLAKKGNFKNKKFFESYIDNLKNLGLSVYGTSLSISREVIISLEKIAKYEFERNYDLSKRAVNGIKRIGLLYAQEYELKIDKADEKELIHIVFEKLGNIVKFILSKPKQREKSHPEQIEFKIMMYSEILRIFKIILEKLNARGILKNNAAGTLILDALNNFSEPAIEFITKNENSEFVSEITLQTSETLKSFVKLTSENKKLKDLEEITKIYGIILDSTYEKTNEKAIDMILSDISEIWDISQNNFKQIFGMDDIVENIDNTEKIKYADDLREQLLQKISK
;
A
#
# COMPACT_ATOMS: atom_id res chain seq x y z
N MET A 1 10.04 -16.64 -38.84
CA MET A 1 9.09 -17.70 -38.40
C MET A 1 9.62 -18.47 -37.17
N LEU A 2 10.89 -18.88 -37.16
CA LEU A 2 11.56 -19.54 -36.02
C LEU A 2 11.55 -18.75 -34.70
N SER A 3 11.68 -17.41 -34.68
CA SER A 3 11.62 -16.66 -33.41
C SER A 3 10.22 -16.55 -32.79
N LYS A 4 9.15 -16.69 -33.59
CA LYS A 4 7.76 -16.82 -33.09
C LYS A 4 7.52 -18.20 -32.47
N ILE A 5 8.08 -19.26 -33.06
CA ILE A 5 8.04 -20.63 -32.53
C ILE A 5 8.82 -20.71 -31.20
N CYS A 6 9.98 -20.04 -31.12
CA CYS A 6 10.80 -20.03 -29.91
C CYS A 6 10.15 -19.23 -28.75
N LYS A 7 9.47 -18.11 -29.03
CA LYS A 7 8.66 -17.41 -28.01
C LYS A 7 7.47 -18.24 -27.51
N ASN A 8 6.84 -19.02 -28.39
CA ASN A 8 5.77 -19.93 -27.98
C ASN A 8 6.31 -21.12 -27.16
N CYS A 9 7.49 -21.64 -27.46
CA CYS A 9 8.15 -22.66 -26.62
C CYS A 9 8.48 -22.12 -25.23
N SER A 10 9.07 -20.92 -25.12
CA SER A 10 9.35 -20.30 -23.82
C SER A 10 8.06 -20.07 -23.01
N TYR A 11 6.98 -19.66 -23.66
CA TYR A 11 5.68 -19.51 -23.01
C TYR A 11 5.09 -20.85 -22.56
N MET A 12 5.22 -21.90 -23.37
CA MET A 12 4.77 -23.24 -23.06
C MET A 12 5.58 -23.86 -21.92
N TRP A 13 6.90 -23.64 -21.88
CA TRP A 13 7.77 -24.08 -20.79
C TRP A 13 7.48 -23.32 -19.49
N ASN A 14 7.29 -22.01 -19.53
CA ASN A 14 6.86 -21.24 -18.35
C ASN A 14 5.46 -21.65 -17.87
N TYR A 15 4.60 -22.12 -18.78
CA TYR A 15 3.29 -22.65 -18.45
C TYR A 15 3.38 -24.05 -17.81
N LEU A 16 4.17 -24.96 -18.38
CA LEU A 16 4.43 -26.31 -17.84
C LEU A 16 5.15 -26.29 -16.49
N PHE A 17 6.00 -25.28 -16.24
CA PHE A 17 6.70 -25.08 -14.97
C PHE A 17 5.98 -24.13 -14.02
N SER A 18 4.70 -23.84 -14.24
CA SER A 18 3.94 -23.14 -13.22
C SER A 18 3.87 -24.00 -11.95
N LYS A 19 3.85 -23.34 -10.78
CA LYS A 19 3.76 -24.01 -9.48
C LYS A 19 2.58 -25.00 -9.40
N GLU A 20 1.51 -24.71 -10.13
CA GLU A 20 0.28 -25.52 -10.17
C GLU A 20 0.49 -26.81 -10.98
N TRP A 21 1.13 -26.74 -12.15
CA TRP A 21 1.43 -27.93 -12.96
C TRP A 21 2.45 -28.85 -12.30
N PHE A 22 3.45 -28.27 -11.63
CA PHE A 22 4.41 -29.06 -10.86
C PHE A 22 3.72 -29.85 -9.74
N GLN A 23 2.74 -29.26 -9.05
CA GLN A 23 1.93 -29.98 -8.06
C GLN A 23 1.12 -31.12 -8.70
N VAL A 24 0.48 -30.88 -9.84
CA VAL A 24 -0.28 -31.93 -10.55
C VAL A 24 0.64 -33.07 -10.99
N LEU A 25 1.85 -32.78 -11.47
CA LEU A 25 2.83 -33.78 -11.90
C LEU A 25 3.32 -34.64 -10.73
N ILE A 26 3.61 -34.02 -9.57
CA ILE A 26 3.94 -34.75 -8.34
C ILE A 26 2.78 -35.67 -7.94
N ILE A 27 1.55 -35.15 -7.93
CA ILE A 27 0.36 -35.93 -7.57
C ILE A 27 0.18 -37.10 -8.55
N ALA A 28 0.32 -36.88 -9.85
CA ALA A 28 0.25 -37.93 -10.86
C ALA A 28 1.34 -38.98 -10.63
N THR A 29 2.58 -38.57 -10.35
CA THR A 29 3.70 -39.50 -10.11
C THR A 29 3.45 -40.35 -8.85
N VAL A 30 3.02 -39.74 -7.76
CA VAL A 30 2.66 -40.46 -6.52
C VAL A 30 1.50 -41.41 -6.79
N SER A 31 0.50 -40.98 -7.57
CA SER A 31 -0.65 -41.82 -7.94
C SER A 31 -0.23 -43.02 -8.78
N VAL A 32 0.71 -42.86 -9.73
CA VAL A 32 1.27 -43.97 -10.52
C VAL A 32 2.01 -44.95 -9.61
N VAL A 33 2.83 -44.46 -8.67
CA VAL A 33 3.54 -45.31 -7.72
C VAL A 33 2.56 -46.09 -6.84
N LEU A 34 1.54 -45.43 -6.29
CA LEU A 34 0.50 -46.07 -5.49
C LEU A 34 -0.33 -47.09 -6.29
N ALA A 35 -0.67 -46.76 -7.53
CA ALA A 35 -1.37 -47.67 -8.44
C ALA A 35 -0.51 -48.90 -8.77
N TYR A 36 0.77 -48.69 -9.05
CA TYR A 36 1.73 -49.77 -9.26
C TYR A 36 1.80 -50.69 -8.04
N TYR A 37 2.03 -50.14 -6.84
CA TYR A 37 2.04 -50.93 -5.60
C TYR A 37 0.72 -51.68 -5.38
N SER A 38 -0.42 -51.03 -5.67
CA SER A 38 -1.73 -51.65 -5.53
C SER A 38 -1.88 -52.87 -6.42
N LEU A 39 -1.38 -52.82 -7.67
CA LEU A 39 -1.40 -53.98 -8.58
C LEU A 39 -0.62 -55.19 -8.03
N PHE A 40 0.49 -54.96 -7.31
CA PHE A 40 1.29 -56.05 -6.71
C PHE A 40 0.60 -56.70 -5.51
N TYR A 41 -0.07 -55.90 -4.69
CA TYR A 41 -0.72 -56.39 -3.46
C TYR A 41 -2.18 -56.82 -3.66
N PHE A 42 -2.79 -56.49 -4.79
CA PHE A 42 -4.16 -56.91 -5.07
C PHE A 42 -4.20 -58.42 -5.35
N ALA A 43 -5.10 -59.14 -4.68
CA ALA A 43 -5.23 -60.58 -4.85
C ALA A 43 -5.95 -60.91 -6.18
N TRP A 44 -5.20 -61.28 -7.21
CA TRP A 44 -5.68 -61.68 -8.55
C TRP A 44 -6.38 -63.06 -8.60
N GLY A 45 -6.82 -63.58 -7.44
CA GLY A 45 -7.36 -64.93 -7.27
C GLY A 45 -8.85 -65.07 -7.59
N THR A 46 -9.45 -66.18 -7.14
CA THR A 46 -10.87 -66.48 -7.28
C THR A 46 -11.73 -65.46 -6.53
N GLY A 47 -12.76 -64.89 -7.19
CA GLY A 47 -13.61 -63.81 -6.64
C GLY A 47 -13.14 -62.40 -7.00
N PHE A 48 -12.01 -62.24 -7.69
CA PHE A 48 -11.49 -60.94 -8.13
C PHE A 48 -12.49 -60.16 -8.99
N ASP A 49 -13.10 -60.82 -9.97
CA ASP A 49 -13.98 -60.15 -10.95
C ASP A 49 -15.26 -59.62 -10.29
N GLU A 50 -15.79 -60.31 -9.27
CA GLU A 50 -16.94 -59.85 -8.47
C GLU A 50 -16.58 -58.66 -7.58
N ASN A 51 -15.45 -58.72 -6.88
CA ASN A 51 -14.96 -57.62 -6.05
C ASN A 51 -14.65 -56.38 -6.89
N LEU A 52 -14.02 -56.56 -8.06
CA LEU A 52 -13.68 -55.45 -8.95
C LEU A 52 -14.94 -54.83 -9.56
N ARG A 53 -15.95 -55.62 -9.95
CA ARG A 53 -17.25 -55.10 -10.38
C ARG A 53 -17.94 -54.30 -9.27
N TYR A 54 -17.89 -54.78 -8.04
CA TYR A 54 -18.42 -54.06 -6.89
C TYR A 54 -17.71 -52.71 -6.69
N ILE A 55 -16.37 -52.70 -6.70
CA ILE A 55 -15.56 -51.47 -6.60
C ILE A 55 -15.88 -50.51 -7.75
N LEU A 56 -15.85 -50.98 -8.99
CA LEU A 56 -16.16 -50.20 -10.20
C LEU A 56 -17.56 -49.61 -10.20
N SER A 57 -18.55 -50.30 -9.62
CA SER A 57 -19.91 -49.75 -9.52
C SER A 57 -20.04 -48.70 -8.41
N THR A 58 -19.21 -48.79 -7.37
CA THR A 58 -19.25 -47.90 -6.20
C THR A 58 -18.38 -46.64 -6.39
N LEU A 59 -17.31 -46.72 -7.17
CA LEU A 59 -16.36 -45.62 -7.38
C LEU A 59 -17.00 -44.39 -8.06
N PRO A 60 -17.72 -44.50 -9.19
CA PRO A 60 -18.35 -43.34 -9.82
C PRO A 60 -19.39 -42.68 -8.91
N GLN A 61 -20.09 -43.48 -8.10
CA GLN A 61 -21.08 -42.98 -7.13
C GLN A 61 -20.39 -42.17 -6.02
N THR A 62 -19.28 -42.69 -5.49
CA THR A 62 -18.51 -42.02 -4.43
C THR A 62 -17.83 -40.76 -4.96
N GLN A 63 -17.22 -40.81 -6.14
CA GLN A 63 -16.63 -39.66 -6.82
C GLN A 63 -17.69 -38.60 -7.13
N GLY A 64 -18.84 -39.01 -7.66
CA GLY A 64 -19.97 -38.12 -7.91
C GLY A 64 -20.47 -37.43 -6.63
N ALA A 65 -20.55 -38.16 -5.51
CA ALA A 65 -20.90 -37.60 -4.21
C ALA A 65 -19.85 -36.58 -3.73
N ILE A 66 -18.54 -36.89 -3.84
CA ILE A 66 -17.46 -35.97 -3.48
C ILE A 66 -17.53 -34.69 -4.33
N VAL A 67 -17.68 -34.82 -5.64
CA VAL A 67 -17.82 -33.68 -6.56
C VAL A 67 -19.05 -32.86 -6.20
N GLY A 68 -20.18 -33.51 -5.91
CA GLY A 68 -21.40 -32.85 -5.46
C GLY A 68 -21.17 -32.02 -4.21
N ILE A 69 -20.58 -32.62 -3.16
CA ILE A 69 -20.24 -31.94 -1.90
C ILE A 69 -19.32 -30.75 -2.16
N VAL A 70 -18.24 -30.97 -2.92
CA VAL A 70 -17.25 -29.92 -3.22
C VAL A 70 -17.87 -28.78 -4.02
N ALA A 71 -18.64 -29.09 -5.06
CA ALA A 71 -19.33 -28.09 -5.88
C ALA A 71 -20.34 -27.29 -5.04
N SER A 72 -21.11 -27.97 -4.19
CA SER A 72 -22.05 -27.33 -3.26
C SER A 72 -21.35 -26.40 -2.28
N ILE A 73 -20.27 -26.84 -1.63
CA ILE A 73 -19.47 -26.00 -0.72
C ILE A 73 -18.91 -24.79 -1.47
N SER A 74 -18.37 -24.99 -2.67
CA SER A 74 -17.86 -23.88 -3.49
C SER A 74 -18.95 -22.88 -3.86
N ILE A 75 -20.13 -23.34 -4.25
CA ILE A 75 -21.27 -22.47 -4.57
C ILE A 75 -21.73 -21.70 -3.33
N VAL A 76 -21.88 -22.36 -2.18
CA VAL A 76 -22.24 -21.71 -0.91
C VAL A 76 -21.18 -20.67 -0.53
N ALA A 77 -19.91 -21.00 -0.68
CA ALA A 77 -18.83 -20.07 -0.37
C ALA A 77 -18.82 -18.87 -1.33
N ILE A 78 -19.09 -19.09 -2.62
CA ILE A 78 -19.30 -18.02 -3.60
C ILE A 78 -20.49 -17.15 -3.21
N GLN A 79 -21.61 -17.74 -2.77
CA GLN A 79 -22.78 -17.00 -2.32
C GLN A 79 -22.46 -16.14 -1.10
N MET A 80 -21.78 -16.70 -0.08
CA MET A 80 -21.36 -15.97 1.11
C MET A 80 -20.43 -14.80 0.75
N VAL A 81 -19.40 -15.03 -0.07
CA VAL A 81 -18.48 -13.98 -0.53
C VAL A 81 -19.20 -12.94 -1.38
N SER A 82 -20.11 -13.35 -2.26
CA SER A 82 -20.90 -12.45 -3.11
C SER A 82 -21.82 -11.56 -2.28
N GLN A 83 -22.48 -12.11 -1.25
CA GLN A 83 -23.34 -11.39 -0.32
C GLN A 83 -22.55 -10.46 0.58
N GLN A 84 -21.38 -10.89 1.07
CA GLN A 84 -20.54 -10.08 1.95
C GLN A 84 -19.81 -8.97 1.20
N TYR A 85 -19.31 -9.24 -0.02
CA TYR A 85 -18.31 -8.39 -0.66
C TYR A 85 -18.75 -7.84 -2.01
N SER A 86 -19.10 -8.68 -3.01
CA SER A 86 -19.69 -8.26 -4.29
C SER A 86 -19.98 -9.45 -5.20
N THR A 87 -21.08 -9.39 -5.96
CA THR A 87 -21.41 -10.36 -7.04
C THR A 87 -20.36 -10.44 -8.15
N ARG A 88 -19.50 -9.40 -8.27
CA ARG A 88 -18.41 -9.37 -9.26
C ARG A 88 -17.25 -10.30 -8.90
N ILE A 89 -17.20 -10.88 -7.70
CA ILE A 89 -16.10 -11.73 -7.23
C ILE A 89 -16.25 -13.19 -7.69
N THR A 90 -17.44 -13.58 -8.16
CA THR A 90 -17.78 -14.95 -8.60
C THR A 90 -16.77 -15.53 -9.59
N HIS A 91 -16.29 -14.73 -10.55
CA HIS A 91 -15.29 -15.17 -11.54
C HIS A 91 -13.89 -15.45 -10.97
N LEU A 92 -13.57 -14.95 -9.77
CA LEU A 92 -12.30 -15.22 -9.10
C LEU A 92 -12.32 -16.57 -8.38
N LEU A 93 -13.49 -16.99 -7.90
CA LEU A 93 -13.68 -18.26 -7.21
C LEU A 93 -13.94 -19.42 -8.19
N LEU A 94 -14.64 -19.17 -9.30
CA LEU A 94 -14.81 -20.13 -10.42
C LEU A 94 -13.62 -20.07 -11.38
N ASN A 95 -12.42 -20.28 -10.83
CA ASN A 95 -11.18 -20.21 -11.57
C ASN A 95 -10.92 -21.48 -12.40
N LYS A 96 -9.79 -21.51 -13.12
CA LYS A 96 -9.34 -22.69 -13.88
C LYS A 96 -9.16 -23.92 -12.99
N THR A 97 -8.81 -23.76 -11.72
CA THR A 97 -8.61 -24.85 -10.76
C THR A 97 -9.92 -25.56 -10.45
N PHE A 98 -11.02 -24.82 -10.27
CA PHE A 98 -12.36 -25.39 -10.12
C PHE A 98 -12.75 -26.24 -11.32
N TRP A 99 -12.68 -25.68 -12.53
CA TRP A 99 -13.04 -26.42 -13.73
C TRP A 99 -12.09 -27.58 -14.02
N GLY A 100 -10.79 -27.44 -13.73
CA GLY A 100 -9.82 -28.52 -13.86
C GLY A 100 -10.13 -29.70 -12.94
N PHE A 101 -10.51 -29.42 -11.69
CA PHE A 101 -10.96 -30.43 -10.72
C PHE A 101 -12.24 -31.13 -11.19
N ILE A 102 -13.25 -30.39 -11.66
CA ILE A 102 -14.49 -30.98 -12.18
C ILE A 102 -14.20 -31.86 -13.41
N ILE A 103 -13.38 -31.38 -14.35
CA ILE A 103 -13.04 -32.14 -15.56
C ILE A 103 -12.26 -33.41 -15.22
N SER A 104 -11.33 -33.38 -14.26
CA SER A 104 -10.56 -34.59 -13.90
C SER A 104 -11.48 -35.70 -13.38
N TYR A 105 -12.42 -35.35 -12.50
CA TYR A 105 -13.41 -36.29 -11.96
C TYR A 105 -14.38 -36.79 -13.05
N ILE A 106 -14.83 -35.93 -13.97
CA ILE A 106 -15.68 -36.38 -15.08
C ILE A 106 -14.94 -37.40 -15.96
N VAL A 107 -13.66 -37.16 -16.26
CA VAL A 107 -12.83 -38.09 -17.05
C VAL A 107 -12.64 -39.41 -16.31
N SER A 108 -12.34 -39.35 -15.02
CA SER A 108 -12.19 -40.51 -14.13
C SER A 108 -13.46 -41.36 -14.06
N MET A 109 -14.60 -40.76 -13.70
CA MET A 109 -15.89 -41.44 -13.66
C MET A 109 -16.27 -42.05 -15.03
N SER A 110 -16.00 -41.32 -16.13
CA SER A 110 -16.27 -41.83 -17.47
C SER A 110 -15.42 -43.07 -17.77
N TYR A 111 -14.15 -43.06 -17.37
CA TYR A 111 -13.27 -44.21 -17.53
C TYR A 111 -13.75 -45.42 -16.72
N GLU A 112 -14.13 -45.23 -15.46
CA GLU A 112 -14.64 -46.28 -14.59
C GLU A 112 -15.92 -46.92 -15.14
N VAL A 113 -16.87 -46.10 -15.61
CA VAL A 113 -18.11 -46.60 -16.24
C VAL A 113 -17.81 -47.36 -17.54
N LEU A 114 -16.88 -46.85 -18.36
CA LEU A 114 -16.47 -47.54 -19.59
C LEU A 114 -15.85 -48.90 -19.28
N ILE A 115 -14.93 -48.98 -18.32
CA ILE A 115 -14.30 -50.25 -17.91
C ILE A 115 -15.33 -51.23 -17.35
N LEU A 116 -16.29 -50.76 -16.55
CA LEU A 116 -17.38 -51.59 -16.04
C LEU A 116 -18.21 -52.19 -17.19
N GLY A 117 -18.48 -51.41 -18.25
CA GLY A 117 -19.19 -51.89 -19.44
C GLY A 117 -18.38 -52.88 -20.29
N PHE A 118 -17.06 -52.75 -20.29
CA PHE A 118 -16.16 -53.63 -21.04
C PHE A 118 -15.74 -54.90 -20.30
N MET A 119 -16.03 -55.04 -19.00
CA MET A 119 -15.72 -56.25 -18.22
C MET A 119 -16.51 -57.46 -18.76
N PRO A 120 -15.90 -58.32 -19.60
CA PRO A 120 -16.61 -59.47 -20.09
C PRO A 120 -16.65 -60.51 -18.97
N THR A 121 -17.68 -61.37 -18.96
CA THR A 121 -17.73 -62.55 -18.09
C THR A 121 -16.59 -63.54 -18.36
N ALA A 122 -15.84 -63.36 -19.45
CA ALA A 122 -14.60 -64.05 -19.78
C ALA A 122 -13.47 -63.03 -19.92
N ARG A 123 -12.27 -63.29 -19.39
CA ARG A 123 -11.10 -62.39 -19.38
C ARG A 123 -10.48 -62.16 -20.77
N ILE A 124 -11.27 -61.70 -21.74
CA ILE A 124 -10.85 -61.42 -23.11
C ILE A 124 -10.27 -59.99 -23.12
N PRO A 125 -9.00 -59.81 -23.52
CA PRO A 125 -8.39 -58.48 -23.58
C PRO A 125 -9.12 -57.62 -24.62
N PRO A 126 -9.53 -56.39 -24.28
CA PRO A 126 -10.16 -55.51 -25.25
C PRO A 126 -9.12 -55.04 -26.28
N ILE A 127 -9.53 -55.06 -27.55
CA ILE A 127 -8.73 -54.52 -28.66
C ILE A 127 -9.03 -53.03 -28.78
N ILE A 128 -8.08 -52.19 -28.37
CA ILE A 128 -8.18 -50.73 -28.49
C ILE A 128 -7.23 -50.31 -29.60
N TRP A 129 -7.79 -49.72 -30.67
CA TRP A 129 -7.02 -49.25 -31.84
C TRP A 129 -6.15 -50.33 -32.49
N GLY A 130 -6.63 -51.58 -32.49
CA GLY A 130 -5.93 -52.72 -33.10
C GLY A 130 -4.86 -53.37 -32.22
N TYR A 131 -4.66 -52.91 -30.98
CA TYR A 131 -3.76 -53.53 -30.01
C TYR A 131 -4.54 -54.19 -28.87
N GLU A 132 -4.14 -55.40 -28.49
CA GLU A 132 -4.63 -56.07 -27.29
C GLU A 132 -4.05 -55.38 -26.06
N VAL A 133 -4.90 -54.72 -25.26
CA VAL A 133 -4.47 -54.08 -24.03
C VAL A 133 -4.61 -55.08 -22.89
N PRO A 134 -3.52 -55.40 -22.16
CA PRO A 134 -3.59 -56.34 -21.05
C PRO A 134 -4.52 -55.84 -19.95
N TYR A 135 -5.31 -56.75 -19.38
CA TYR A 135 -6.30 -56.43 -18.35
C TYR A 135 -5.70 -55.73 -17.12
N PHE A 136 -4.47 -56.11 -16.72
CA PHE A 136 -3.76 -55.46 -15.60
C PHE A 136 -3.43 -53.98 -15.86
N VAL A 137 -3.25 -53.58 -17.12
CA VAL A 137 -2.99 -52.18 -17.49
C VAL A 137 -4.26 -51.35 -17.29
N LEU A 138 -5.42 -51.88 -17.68
CA LEU A 138 -6.71 -51.20 -17.50
C LEU A 138 -7.02 -50.99 -16.01
N ILE A 139 -6.79 -52.01 -15.19
CA ILE A 139 -6.95 -51.93 -13.73
C ILE A 139 -5.91 -50.99 -13.11
N GLY A 140 -4.69 -50.96 -13.65
CA GLY A 140 -3.65 -50.02 -13.23
C GLY A 140 -4.06 -48.56 -13.46
N ILE A 141 -4.64 -48.26 -14.62
CA ILE A 141 -5.18 -46.93 -14.94
C ILE A 141 -6.34 -46.59 -14.00
N LEU A 142 -7.20 -47.56 -13.66
CA LEU A 142 -8.26 -47.35 -12.68
C LEU A 142 -7.70 -46.96 -11.30
N PHE A 143 -6.75 -47.72 -10.75
CA PHE A 143 -6.15 -47.36 -9.46
C PHE A 143 -5.45 -46.01 -9.53
N PHE A 144 -4.81 -45.69 -10.66
CA PHE A 144 -4.23 -44.37 -10.87
C PHE A 144 -5.27 -43.27 -10.71
N PHE A 145 -6.43 -43.38 -11.38
CA PHE A 145 -7.50 -42.37 -11.28
C PHE A 145 -8.05 -42.24 -9.86
N VAL A 146 -8.26 -43.35 -9.16
CA VAL A 146 -8.72 -43.34 -7.75
C VAL A 146 -7.75 -42.56 -6.84
N TYR A 147 -6.46 -42.87 -6.92
CA TYR A 147 -5.46 -42.16 -6.12
C TYR A 147 -5.29 -40.71 -6.56
N PHE A 148 -5.33 -40.46 -7.87
CA PHE A 148 -5.20 -39.12 -8.43
C PHE A 148 -6.33 -38.20 -7.97
N ASP A 149 -7.58 -38.66 -8.06
CA ASP A 149 -8.76 -37.90 -7.65
C ASP A 149 -8.79 -37.64 -6.14
N PHE A 150 -8.38 -38.61 -5.34
CA PHE A 150 -8.24 -38.41 -3.90
C PHE A 150 -7.15 -37.38 -3.57
N LEU A 151 -5.98 -37.49 -4.20
CA LEU A 151 -4.85 -36.61 -3.91
C LEU A 151 -5.04 -35.19 -4.46
N ILE A 152 -5.70 -35.01 -5.60
CA ILE A 152 -5.98 -33.68 -6.18
C ILE A 152 -7.03 -32.90 -5.37
N LEU A 153 -7.87 -33.59 -4.59
CA LEU A 153 -8.82 -32.95 -3.68
C LEU A 153 -8.13 -32.09 -2.62
N LEU A 154 -7.01 -32.56 -2.05
CA LEU A 154 -6.27 -31.85 -0.99
C LEU A 154 -5.76 -30.45 -1.40
N PRO A 155 -4.99 -30.29 -2.50
CA PRO A 155 -4.54 -28.97 -2.94
C PRO A 155 -5.73 -28.12 -3.41
N TYR A 156 -6.77 -28.73 -4.00
CA TYR A 156 -7.97 -28.01 -4.36
C TYR A 156 -8.67 -27.41 -3.14
N MET A 157 -8.94 -28.20 -2.09
CA MET A 157 -9.55 -27.72 -0.85
C MET A 157 -8.72 -26.60 -0.22
N LYS A 158 -7.38 -26.79 -0.16
CA LYS A 158 -6.46 -25.77 0.35
C LYS A 158 -6.55 -24.47 -0.46
N ASN A 159 -6.59 -24.56 -1.79
CA ASN A 159 -6.70 -23.40 -2.67
C ASN A 159 -8.05 -22.70 -2.52
N THR A 160 -9.15 -23.44 -2.40
CA THR A 160 -10.49 -22.90 -2.16
C THR A 160 -10.55 -22.17 -0.82
N ILE A 161 -10.13 -22.82 0.28
CA ILE A 161 -10.11 -22.19 1.61
C ILE A 161 -9.25 -20.91 1.60
N ASN A 162 -8.10 -20.94 0.95
CA ASN A 162 -7.27 -19.74 0.80
C ASN A 162 -7.95 -18.67 -0.05
N GLY A 163 -8.64 -19.05 -1.14
CA GLY A 163 -9.37 -18.13 -2.00
C GLY A 163 -10.56 -17.45 -1.32
N LEU A 164 -11.07 -18.01 -0.22
CA LEU A 164 -12.14 -17.41 0.59
C LEU A 164 -11.63 -16.35 1.57
N LYS A 165 -10.32 -16.29 1.83
CA LYS A 165 -9.74 -15.25 2.69
C LYS A 165 -9.92 -13.88 2.03
N PRO A 166 -10.54 -12.89 2.71
CA PRO A 166 -10.81 -11.58 2.13
C PRO A 166 -9.56 -10.88 1.58
N GLU A 167 -8.40 -11.09 2.21
CA GLU A 167 -7.11 -10.55 1.76
C GLU A 167 -6.75 -11.04 0.37
N ASN A 168 -6.88 -12.35 0.13
CA ASN A 168 -6.57 -12.99 -1.15
C ASN A 168 -7.57 -12.56 -2.22
N VAL A 169 -8.84 -12.35 -1.85
CA VAL A 169 -9.85 -11.80 -2.77
C VAL A 169 -9.48 -10.38 -3.19
N ILE A 170 -9.13 -9.51 -2.25
CA ILE A 170 -8.73 -8.12 -2.52
C ILE A 170 -7.46 -8.10 -3.37
N GLU A 171 -6.45 -8.88 -3.01
CA GLU A 171 -5.19 -8.99 -3.77
C GLU A 171 -5.46 -9.46 -5.21
N SER A 172 -6.26 -10.52 -5.38
CA SER A 172 -6.63 -11.02 -6.70
C SER A 172 -7.41 -9.98 -7.52
N LEU A 173 -8.31 -9.22 -6.89
CA LEU A 173 -9.02 -8.13 -7.57
C LEU A 173 -8.05 -7.04 -8.04
N ILE A 174 -7.14 -6.59 -7.18
CA ILE A 174 -6.13 -5.58 -7.52
C ILE A 174 -5.25 -6.08 -8.69
N ASN A 175 -4.78 -7.32 -8.62
CA ASN A 175 -3.96 -7.92 -9.66
C ASN A 175 -4.71 -8.10 -10.99
N SER A 176 -6.03 -8.33 -10.93
CA SER A 176 -6.90 -8.44 -12.11
C SER A 176 -7.17 -7.13 -12.84
N ILE A 177 -6.84 -5.97 -12.25
CA ILE A 177 -6.95 -4.65 -12.91
C ILE A 177 -6.05 -4.66 -14.14
N SER A 178 -6.66 -4.70 -15.32
CA SER A 178 -5.94 -4.85 -16.59
C SER A 178 -5.35 -3.51 -17.06
N LYS A 179 -4.32 -3.57 -17.91
CA LYS A 179 -3.75 -2.36 -18.54
C LYS A 179 -4.80 -1.60 -19.37
N SER A 180 -5.70 -2.32 -20.03
CA SER A 180 -6.81 -1.71 -20.79
C SER A 180 -7.81 -1.03 -19.88
N GLU A 181 -8.10 -1.58 -18.70
CA GLU A 181 -8.97 -0.95 -17.70
C GLU A 181 -8.37 0.38 -17.20
N ILE A 182 -7.07 0.42 -16.89
CA ILE A 182 -6.40 1.66 -16.49
C ILE A 182 -6.41 2.67 -17.63
N LYS A 183 -6.05 2.26 -18.85
CA LYS A 183 -5.97 3.14 -20.02
C LYS A 183 -7.34 3.73 -20.36
N ASN A 184 -8.39 2.90 -20.33
CA ASN A 184 -9.74 3.28 -20.72
C ASN A 184 -10.60 3.72 -19.53
N TYR A 185 -9.98 4.03 -18.38
CA TYR A 185 -10.71 4.48 -17.21
C TYR A 185 -11.55 5.72 -17.53
N LYS A 186 -12.83 5.61 -17.21
CA LYS A 186 -13.81 6.71 -17.29
C LYS A 186 -14.49 6.80 -15.94
N ALA A 187 -14.52 8.00 -15.37
CA ALA A 187 -15.34 8.27 -14.21
C ALA A 187 -16.79 7.92 -14.54
N LEU A 188 -17.46 7.25 -13.61
CA LEU A 188 -18.87 6.96 -13.72
C LEU A 188 -19.63 8.23 -13.41
N ASP A 189 -20.11 8.87 -14.47
CA ASP A 189 -20.98 10.02 -14.39
C ASP A 189 -22.37 9.59 -14.86
N SER A 190 -23.26 9.39 -13.90
CA SER A 190 -24.67 9.04 -14.14
C SER A 190 -25.52 10.27 -14.45
N GLU A 191 -25.02 11.48 -14.22
CA GLU A 191 -25.74 12.72 -14.50
C GLU A 191 -25.67 13.05 -15.98
N THR A 192 -24.52 12.84 -16.62
CA THR A 192 -24.32 13.19 -18.04
C THR A 192 -24.47 12.02 -19.01
N LYS A 193 -24.47 10.77 -18.53
CA LYS A 193 -24.54 9.59 -19.40
C LYS A 193 -25.65 8.64 -18.99
N ASP A 194 -26.58 8.44 -19.92
CA ASP A 194 -27.60 7.41 -19.84
C ASP A 194 -27.00 6.02 -20.13
N TYR A 195 -26.77 5.25 -19.06
CA TYR A 195 -26.36 3.85 -19.16
C TYR A 195 -27.59 2.95 -19.35
N ARG A 196 -28.18 2.95 -20.55
CA ARG A 196 -29.32 2.08 -20.91
C ARG A 196 -29.07 0.57 -20.78
N SER A 197 -27.84 0.14 -20.49
CA SER A 197 -27.50 -1.26 -20.28
C SER A 197 -26.32 -1.40 -19.34
N ALA A 198 -26.39 -2.38 -18.43
CA ALA A 198 -25.30 -2.77 -17.55
C ALA A 198 -24.00 -3.13 -18.31
N ARG A 199 -24.10 -3.59 -19.57
CA ARG A 199 -22.93 -3.86 -20.42
C ARG A 199 -22.17 -2.61 -20.85
N LYS A 200 -22.83 -1.45 -20.85
CA LYS A 200 -22.22 -0.15 -21.20
C LYS A 200 -21.56 0.52 -19.99
N ILE A 201 -21.81 0.02 -18.78
CA ILE A 201 -21.16 0.49 -17.56
C ILE A 201 -19.70 0.03 -17.60
N PRO A 202 -18.72 0.95 -17.57
CA PRO A 202 -17.32 0.58 -17.63
C PRO A 202 -16.96 -0.31 -16.44
N LYS A 203 -16.21 -1.39 -16.72
CA LYS A 203 -15.65 -2.25 -15.66
C LYS A 203 -14.69 -1.40 -14.82
N ASN A 204 -14.94 -1.38 -13.51
CA ASN A 204 -14.12 -0.68 -12.54
C ASN A 204 -13.92 -1.60 -11.33
N THR A 205 -12.90 -2.43 -11.43
CA THR A 205 -12.48 -3.42 -10.43
C THR A 205 -11.96 -2.71 -9.19
N LEU A 206 -11.29 -1.57 -9.36
CA LEU A 206 -10.82 -0.73 -8.25
C LEU A 206 -11.99 -0.27 -7.36
N ARG A 207 -13.12 0.13 -7.94
CA ARG A 207 -14.33 0.46 -7.19
C ARG A 207 -14.87 -0.73 -6.39
N THR A 208 -14.78 -1.94 -6.94
CA THR A 208 -15.15 -3.16 -6.20
C THR A 208 -14.25 -3.37 -4.99
N VAL A 209 -12.93 -3.15 -5.10
CA VAL A 209 -12.02 -3.22 -3.95
C VAL A 209 -12.39 -2.20 -2.88
N TYR A 210 -12.64 -0.95 -3.26
CA TYR A 210 -13.05 0.09 -2.31
C TYR A 210 -14.37 -0.25 -1.62
N TYR A 211 -15.36 -0.77 -2.36
CA TYR A 211 -16.63 -1.19 -1.79
C TYR A 211 -16.47 -2.31 -0.76
N ILE A 212 -15.58 -3.28 -1.01
CA ILE A 212 -15.25 -4.35 -0.06
C ILE A 212 -14.68 -3.79 1.23
N ILE A 213 -13.75 -2.84 1.13
CA ILE A 213 -13.12 -2.19 2.29
C ILE A 213 -14.16 -1.38 3.05
N GLU A 214 -14.93 -0.54 2.37
CA GLU A 214 -15.97 0.31 2.99
C GLU A 214 -17.04 -0.53 3.69
N LYS A 215 -17.48 -1.63 3.07
CA LYS A 215 -18.44 -2.55 3.69
C LYS A 215 -17.83 -3.27 4.89
N SER A 216 -16.57 -3.67 4.81
CA SER A 216 -15.84 -4.26 5.94
C SER A 216 -15.73 -3.29 7.11
N LEU A 217 -15.52 -1.99 6.84
CA LEU A 217 -15.54 -0.94 7.86
C LEU A 217 -16.91 -0.81 8.53
N LYS A 218 -17.99 -0.77 7.74
CA LYS A 218 -19.37 -0.69 8.26
C LYS A 218 -19.75 -1.92 9.10
N SER A 219 -19.23 -3.09 8.74
CA SER A 219 -19.41 -4.34 9.49
C SER A 219 -18.41 -4.51 10.65
N SER A 220 -17.58 -3.52 10.97
CA SER A 220 -16.53 -3.59 12.00
C SER A 220 -15.51 -4.71 11.80
N HIS A 221 -15.36 -5.21 10.57
CA HIS A 221 -14.32 -6.16 10.16
C HIS A 221 -13.00 -5.41 9.89
N TYR A 222 -12.45 -4.78 10.93
CA TYR A 222 -11.34 -3.85 10.83
C TYR A 222 -10.06 -4.46 10.25
N MET A 223 -9.79 -5.74 10.55
CA MET A 223 -8.60 -6.42 10.02
C MET A 223 -8.66 -6.57 8.50
N THR A 224 -9.82 -6.96 7.96
CA THR A 224 -10.05 -7.05 6.50
C THR A 224 -9.89 -5.69 5.82
N ALA A 225 -10.47 -4.64 6.41
CA ALA A 225 -10.36 -3.29 5.89
C ALA A 225 -8.90 -2.79 5.91
N ARG A 226 -8.20 -3.01 7.03
CA ARG A 226 -6.78 -2.68 7.21
C ARG A 226 -5.91 -3.38 6.17
N ASN A 227 -6.04 -4.71 6.04
CA ASN A 227 -5.30 -5.49 5.04
C ASN A 227 -5.58 -5.01 3.61
N GLY A 228 -6.84 -4.67 3.31
CA GLY A 228 -7.22 -4.10 2.02
C GLY A 228 -6.52 -2.78 1.71
N ILE A 229 -6.41 -1.88 2.69
CA ILE A 229 -5.70 -0.59 2.53
C ILE A 229 -4.20 -0.81 2.35
N ILE A 230 -3.59 -1.71 3.13
CA ILE A 230 -2.17 -2.07 2.96
C ILE A 230 -1.90 -2.58 1.55
N LEU A 231 -2.76 -3.47 1.05
CA LEU A 231 -2.65 -4.02 -0.31
C LEU A 231 -2.81 -2.94 -1.39
N LEU A 232 -3.70 -1.96 -1.19
CA LEU A 232 -3.81 -0.81 -2.08
C LEU A 232 -2.51 0.00 -2.10
N GLY A 233 -2.02 0.42 -0.93
CA GLY A 233 -0.77 1.17 -0.83
C GLY A 233 0.44 0.45 -1.48
N ALA A 234 0.57 -0.86 -1.25
CA ALA A 234 1.67 -1.66 -1.81
C ALA A 234 1.59 -1.82 -3.34
N ASN A 235 0.40 -1.99 -3.90
CA ASN A 235 0.21 -2.27 -5.32
C ASN A 235 0.10 -1.02 -6.20
N TYR A 236 0.03 0.18 -5.62
CA TYR A 236 -0.07 1.42 -6.39
C TYR A 236 1.03 1.53 -7.46
N SER A 237 2.30 1.31 -7.08
CA SER A 237 3.45 1.40 -8.01
C SER A 237 3.39 0.35 -9.14
N VAL A 238 2.88 -0.85 -8.84
CA VAL A 238 2.70 -1.93 -9.82
C VAL A 238 1.63 -1.53 -10.85
N LEU A 239 0.50 -1.01 -10.37
CA LEU A 239 -0.58 -0.52 -11.24
C LEU A 239 -0.15 0.68 -12.08
N ALA A 240 0.59 1.62 -11.47
CA ALA A 240 1.17 2.76 -12.17
C ALA A 240 2.02 2.31 -13.36
N LYS A 241 2.98 1.40 -13.11
CA LYS A 241 3.84 0.81 -14.16
C LYS A 241 3.00 0.08 -15.22
N LYS A 242 2.01 -0.72 -14.80
CA LYS A 242 1.13 -1.48 -15.71
C LYS A 242 0.33 -0.58 -16.66
N GLY A 243 -0.15 0.56 -16.16
CA GLY A 243 -0.90 1.55 -16.93
C GLY A 243 -0.06 2.39 -17.90
N ASN A 244 1.27 2.25 -17.89
CA ASN A 244 2.22 3.18 -18.52
C ASN A 244 1.89 4.65 -18.18
N PHE A 245 1.30 4.90 -17.01
CA PHE A 245 1.04 6.24 -16.48
C PHE A 245 0.14 7.16 -17.32
N LYS A 246 -0.53 6.62 -18.33
CA LYS A 246 -1.26 7.46 -19.31
C LYS A 246 -2.57 8.04 -18.77
N ASN A 247 -3.18 7.43 -17.76
CA ASN A 247 -4.49 7.83 -17.26
C ASN A 247 -4.41 8.47 -15.88
N LYS A 248 -4.11 9.78 -15.84
CA LYS A 248 -4.05 10.58 -14.61
C LYS A 248 -5.33 10.43 -13.78
N LYS A 249 -6.51 10.47 -14.41
CA LYS A 249 -7.83 10.38 -13.74
C LYS A 249 -8.02 9.08 -12.96
N PHE A 250 -7.48 7.96 -13.44
CA PHE A 250 -7.50 6.69 -12.71
C PHE A 250 -6.75 6.82 -11.37
N PHE A 251 -5.53 7.37 -11.39
CA PHE A 251 -4.70 7.52 -10.19
C PHE A 251 -5.21 8.63 -9.27
N GLU A 252 -5.79 9.70 -9.81
CA GLU A 252 -6.51 10.71 -9.02
C GLU A 252 -7.65 10.08 -8.24
N SER A 253 -8.50 9.30 -8.91
CA SER A 253 -9.59 8.58 -8.27
C SER A 253 -9.08 7.55 -7.25
N TYR A 254 -7.94 6.91 -7.53
CA TYR A 254 -7.30 5.99 -6.60
C TYR A 254 -6.91 6.70 -5.30
N ILE A 255 -6.18 7.82 -5.40
CA ILE A 255 -5.71 8.60 -4.24
C ILE A 255 -6.90 9.18 -3.47
N ASP A 256 -7.90 9.71 -4.19
CA ASP A 256 -9.09 10.29 -3.55
C ASP A 256 -9.90 9.25 -2.79
N ASN A 257 -10.06 8.04 -3.34
CA ASN A 257 -10.79 6.98 -2.66
C ASN A 257 -10.04 6.51 -1.40
N LEU A 258 -8.70 6.37 -1.45
CA LEU A 258 -7.90 6.10 -0.25
C LEU A 258 -8.04 7.19 0.81
N LYS A 259 -7.95 8.46 0.41
CA LYS A 259 -8.19 9.62 1.29
C LYS A 259 -9.59 9.56 1.91
N ASN A 260 -10.62 9.32 1.11
CA ASN A 260 -12.00 9.27 1.58
C ASN A 260 -12.23 8.10 2.55
N LEU A 261 -11.56 6.96 2.34
CA LEU A 261 -11.53 5.87 3.33
C LEU A 261 -10.88 6.34 4.64
N GLY A 262 -9.75 7.06 4.58
CA GLY A 262 -9.11 7.59 5.79
C GLY A 262 -10.01 8.54 6.59
N LEU A 263 -10.84 9.33 5.89
CA LEU A 263 -11.81 10.25 6.50
C LEU A 263 -13.04 9.52 7.06
N SER A 264 -13.55 8.48 6.36
CA SER A 264 -14.75 7.75 6.80
C SER A 264 -14.50 6.83 8.00
N VAL A 265 -13.24 6.49 8.27
CA VAL A 265 -12.80 5.65 9.39
C VAL A 265 -12.70 6.42 10.70
N TYR A 266 -12.74 7.76 10.66
CA TYR A 266 -12.68 8.56 11.86
C TYR A 266 -13.74 8.13 12.89
N GLY A 267 -13.32 8.00 14.15
CA GLY A 267 -14.16 7.50 15.24
C GLY A 267 -14.30 5.97 15.32
N THR A 268 -13.72 5.21 14.40
CA THR A 268 -13.70 3.73 14.45
C THR A 268 -12.36 3.19 14.97
N SER A 269 -11.48 2.67 14.10
CA SER A 269 -10.20 2.08 14.45
C SER A 269 -9.03 2.92 13.95
N LEU A 270 -8.23 3.43 14.89
CA LEU A 270 -7.02 4.22 14.62
C LEU A 270 -6.06 3.53 13.65
N SER A 271 -5.89 2.21 13.81
CA SER A 271 -4.98 1.41 13.00
C SER A 271 -5.26 1.54 11.50
N ILE A 272 -6.51 1.78 11.11
CA ILE A 272 -6.91 1.88 9.71
C ILE A 272 -6.54 3.25 9.14
N SER A 273 -6.84 4.34 9.83
CA SER A 273 -6.41 5.69 9.42
C SER A 273 -4.89 5.78 9.35
N ARG A 274 -4.16 5.13 10.27
CA ARG A 274 -2.70 4.96 10.21
C ARG A 274 -2.25 4.30 8.90
N GLU A 275 -2.85 3.17 8.51
CA GLU A 275 -2.48 2.51 7.25
C GLU A 275 -2.84 3.34 6.01
N VAL A 276 -3.89 4.15 6.06
CA VAL A 276 -4.21 5.08 4.96
C VAL A 276 -3.11 6.14 4.84
N ILE A 277 -2.67 6.74 5.95
CA ILE A 277 -1.59 7.74 5.95
C ILE A 277 -0.29 7.13 5.40
N ILE A 278 0.09 5.92 5.86
CA ILE A 278 1.26 5.19 5.36
C ILE A 278 1.15 4.90 3.86
N SER A 279 -0.05 4.52 3.39
CA SER A 279 -0.30 4.26 1.97
C SER A 279 -0.17 5.54 1.14
N LEU A 280 -0.73 6.66 1.61
CA LEU A 280 -0.61 7.96 0.95
C LEU A 280 0.84 8.46 0.93
N GLU A 281 1.61 8.24 2.00
CA GLU A 281 3.04 8.55 2.05
C GLU A 281 3.83 7.80 0.98
N LYS A 282 3.62 6.47 0.87
CA LYS A 282 4.24 5.64 -0.17
C LYS A 282 3.88 6.13 -1.57
N ILE A 283 2.62 6.51 -1.79
CA ILE A 283 2.15 7.05 -3.08
C ILE A 283 2.78 8.41 -3.36
N ALA A 284 2.84 9.31 -2.38
CA ALA A 284 3.46 10.62 -2.52
C ALA A 284 4.93 10.48 -2.93
N LYS A 285 5.72 9.68 -2.21
CA LYS A 285 7.13 9.42 -2.55
C LYS A 285 7.29 8.84 -3.97
N TYR A 286 6.44 7.89 -4.33
CA TYR A 286 6.51 7.26 -5.65
C TYR A 286 6.10 8.18 -6.80
N GLU A 287 5.09 9.03 -6.62
CA GLU A 287 4.66 9.99 -7.64
C GLU A 287 5.50 11.27 -7.63
N PHE A 288 6.23 11.58 -6.56
CA PHE A 288 7.06 12.78 -6.49
C PHE A 288 8.09 12.84 -7.63
N GLU A 289 8.70 11.70 -7.97
CA GLU A 289 9.67 11.61 -9.07
C GLU A 289 9.02 11.66 -10.47
N ARG A 290 7.68 11.69 -10.57
CA ARG A 290 6.96 11.29 -11.79
C ARG A 290 5.82 12.22 -12.18
N ASN A 291 5.03 12.66 -11.21
CA ASN A 291 3.84 13.50 -11.37
C ASN A 291 3.59 14.31 -10.09
N TYR A 292 4.03 15.57 -10.11
CA TYR A 292 3.87 16.50 -8.99
C TYR A 292 2.42 16.60 -8.50
N ASP A 293 1.44 16.69 -9.42
CA ASP A 293 0.03 16.84 -9.05
C ASP A 293 -0.51 15.63 -8.26
N LEU A 294 -0.16 14.41 -8.67
CA LEU A 294 -0.57 13.19 -7.97
C LEU A 294 0.11 13.10 -6.59
N SER A 295 1.41 13.42 -6.52
CA SER A 295 2.12 13.51 -5.23
C SER A 295 1.46 14.53 -4.30
N LYS A 296 1.18 15.73 -4.80
CA LYS A 296 0.53 16.81 -4.06
C LYS A 296 -0.86 16.40 -3.61
N ARG A 297 -1.60 15.65 -4.44
CA ARG A 297 -2.93 15.12 -4.08
C ARG A 297 -2.84 14.11 -2.93
N ALA A 298 -1.82 13.24 -2.91
CA ALA A 298 -1.59 12.29 -1.83
C ALA A 298 -1.21 12.99 -0.52
N VAL A 299 -0.31 13.98 -0.57
CA VAL A 299 0.07 14.84 0.56
C VAL A 299 -1.15 15.61 1.09
N ASN A 300 -1.99 16.16 0.22
CA ASN A 300 -3.26 16.78 0.61
C ASN A 300 -4.25 15.77 1.22
N GLY A 301 -4.16 14.50 0.87
CA GLY A 301 -4.90 13.43 1.54
C GLY A 301 -4.48 13.30 3.00
N ILE A 302 -3.17 13.26 3.27
CA ILE A 302 -2.60 13.23 4.62
C ILE A 302 -3.03 14.48 5.40
N LYS A 303 -2.94 15.68 4.79
CA LYS A 303 -3.43 16.95 5.36
C LYS A 303 -4.87 16.85 5.84
N ARG A 304 -5.79 16.37 4.98
CA ARG A 304 -7.22 16.32 5.33
C ARG A 304 -7.49 15.37 6.49
N ILE A 305 -6.81 14.23 6.52
CA ILE A 305 -6.91 13.28 7.63
C ILE A 305 -6.36 13.92 8.91
N GLY A 306 -5.16 14.50 8.87
CA GLY A 306 -4.57 15.19 10.02
C GLY A 306 -5.44 16.33 10.55
N LEU A 307 -6.05 17.12 9.67
CA LEU A 307 -6.97 18.19 10.08
C LEU A 307 -8.25 17.67 10.71
N LEU A 308 -8.79 16.54 10.26
CA LEU A 308 -9.96 15.93 10.87
C LEU A 308 -9.65 15.53 12.32
N TYR A 309 -8.52 14.86 12.56
CA TYR A 309 -8.09 14.48 13.90
C TYR A 309 -7.75 15.70 14.78
N ALA A 310 -7.12 16.73 14.21
CA ALA A 310 -6.86 17.98 14.93
C ALA A 310 -8.14 18.78 15.27
N GLN A 311 -9.18 18.68 14.45
CA GLN A 311 -10.45 19.36 14.65
C GLN A 311 -11.26 18.77 15.81
N GLU A 312 -11.19 17.47 15.97
CA GLU A 312 -12.09 16.69 16.81
C GLU A 312 -11.54 16.37 18.20
N TYR A 313 -10.23 16.56 18.40
CA TYR A 313 -9.50 16.31 19.65
C TYR A 313 -10.13 16.95 20.90
N GLU A 314 -10.94 17.99 20.75
CA GLU A 314 -11.64 18.68 21.86
C GLU A 314 -12.88 17.93 22.37
N LEU A 315 -13.54 17.10 21.54
CA LEU A 315 -14.81 16.47 21.92
C LEU A 315 -14.66 15.25 22.84
N LYS A 316 -13.45 14.67 22.94
CA LYS A 316 -13.16 13.46 23.72
C LYS A 316 -11.78 13.58 24.37
N ILE A 317 -11.70 14.38 25.43
CA ILE A 317 -10.51 14.95 26.10
C ILE A 317 -9.40 13.96 26.55
N ASP A 318 -9.48 12.65 26.30
CA ASP A 318 -8.48 11.69 26.81
C ASP A 318 -8.10 10.53 25.87
N LYS A 319 -8.27 10.70 24.56
CA LYS A 319 -7.89 9.64 23.61
C LYS A 319 -6.43 9.75 23.20
N ALA A 320 -5.56 8.98 23.88
CA ALA A 320 -4.17 8.72 23.48
C ALA A 320 -4.04 8.38 21.98
N ASP A 321 -5.05 7.72 21.41
CA ASP A 321 -5.19 7.40 20.00
C ASP A 321 -5.11 8.65 19.09
N GLU A 322 -5.87 9.71 19.36
CA GLU A 322 -5.92 10.86 18.45
C GLU A 322 -4.58 11.62 18.44
N LYS A 323 -3.89 11.64 19.58
CA LYS A 323 -2.52 12.13 19.69
C LYS A 323 -1.55 11.28 18.86
N GLU A 324 -1.62 9.95 18.98
CA GLU A 324 -0.79 9.03 18.20
C GLU A 324 -0.96 9.27 16.70
N LEU A 325 -2.18 9.53 16.23
CA LEU A 325 -2.42 9.81 14.83
C LEU A 325 -1.86 11.13 14.34
N ILE A 326 -1.97 12.21 15.12
CA ILE A 326 -1.35 13.49 14.77
C ILE A 326 0.17 13.31 14.71
N HIS A 327 0.76 12.58 15.67
CA HIS A 327 2.17 12.22 15.64
C HIS A 327 2.53 11.46 14.36
N ILE A 328 1.77 10.43 13.99
CA ILE A 328 1.97 9.67 12.74
C ILE A 328 1.85 10.57 11.51
N VAL A 329 0.92 11.53 11.49
CA VAL A 329 0.80 12.50 10.39
C VAL A 329 2.08 13.32 10.25
N PHE A 330 2.59 13.89 11.34
CA PHE A 330 3.83 14.66 11.34
C PHE A 330 5.03 13.80 10.95
N GLU A 331 5.14 12.59 11.50
CA GLU A 331 6.19 11.62 11.17
C GLU A 331 6.18 11.30 9.67
N LYS A 332 5.01 11.04 9.08
CA LYS A 332 4.92 10.66 7.66
C LYS A 332 5.15 11.84 6.73
N LEU A 333 4.72 13.04 7.11
CA LEU A 333 5.07 14.26 6.38
C LEU A 333 6.59 14.53 6.44
N GLY A 334 7.22 14.37 7.62
CA GLY A 334 8.67 14.46 7.79
C GLY A 334 9.43 13.44 6.96
N ASN A 335 8.94 12.20 6.90
CA ASN A 335 9.50 11.17 6.03
C ASN A 335 9.43 11.53 4.54
N ILE A 336 8.43 12.31 4.10
CA ILE A 336 8.35 12.83 2.73
C ILE A 336 9.34 14.00 2.55
N VAL A 337 9.45 14.90 3.52
CA VAL A 337 10.48 15.97 3.52
C VAL A 337 11.88 15.39 3.40
N LYS A 338 12.22 14.40 4.23
CA LYS A 338 13.50 13.67 4.17
C LYS A 338 13.74 13.05 2.79
N PHE A 339 12.70 12.53 2.16
CA PHE A 339 12.80 11.98 0.80
C PHE A 339 13.07 13.07 -0.25
N ILE A 340 12.33 14.20 -0.20
CA ILE A 340 12.51 15.35 -1.11
C ILE A 340 13.94 15.92 -1.01
N LEU A 341 14.44 16.06 0.22
CA LEU A 341 15.74 16.64 0.54
C LEU A 341 16.90 15.62 0.46
N SER A 342 16.62 14.33 0.34
CA SER A 342 17.69 13.35 0.14
C SER A 342 18.48 13.65 -1.15
N LYS A 343 19.82 13.52 -1.08
CA LYS A 343 20.70 13.87 -2.19
C LYS A 343 20.26 13.14 -3.47
N PRO A 344 20.20 13.83 -4.63
CA PRO A 344 20.07 13.13 -5.90
C PRO A 344 21.21 12.11 -6.00
N LYS A 345 20.90 10.89 -6.45
CA LYS A 345 21.96 9.88 -6.67
C LYS A 345 22.98 10.51 -7.61
N GLN A 346 24.28 10.42 -7.28
CA GLN A 346 25.43 11.15 -7.87
C GLN A 346 25.56 11.16 -9.42
N ARG A 347 24.62 10.57 -10.17
CA ARG A 347 24.58 10.51 -11.63
C ARG A 347 23.35 11.17 -12.26
N GLU A 348 22.37 11.64 -11.48
CA GLU A 348 21.21 12.35 -12.03
C GLU A 348 21.53 13.84 -12.12
N LYS A 349 21.76 14.34 -13.34
CA LYS A 349 21.65 15.77 -13.62
C LYS A 349 20.20 16.16 -13.32
N SER A 350 19.95 16.79 -12.18
CA SER A 350 18.63 17.27 -11.82
C SER A 350 18.18 18.31 -12.83
N HIS A 351 17.10 18.03 -13.56
CA HIS A 351 16.48 19.04 -14.41
C HIS A 351 15.93 20.18 -13.53
N PRO A 352 16.00 21.45 -13.96
CA PRO A 352 15.47 22.59 -13.19
C PRO A 352 14.02 22.39 -12.71
N GLU A 353 13.17 21.79 -13.56
CA GLU A 353 11.79 21.43 -13.21
C GLU A 353 11.68 20.52 -11.98
N GLN A 354 12.64 19.60 -11.77
CA GLN A 354 12.64 18.72 -10.60
C GLN A 354 13.02 19.48 -9.32
N ILE A 355 13.90 20.48 -9.42
CA ILE A 355 14.26 21.33 -8.29
C ILE A 355 13.06 22.19 -7.90
N GLU A 356 12.39 22.79 -8.87
CA GLU A 356 11.15 23.56 -8.63
C GLU A 356 10.07 22.68 -7.97
N PHE A 357 9.88 21.45 -8.45
CA PHE A 357 8.94 20.51 -7.82
C PHE A 357 9.32 20.14 -6.38
N LYS A 358 10.62 19.99 -6.09
CA LYS A 358 11.12 19.78 -4.71
C LYS A 358 10.77 20.95 -3.81
N ILE A 359 11.05 22.18 -4.25
CA ILE A 359 10.72 23.42 -3.54
C ILE A 359 9.22 23.50 -3.28
N MET A 360 8.41 23.37 -4.32
CA MET A 360 6.95 23.51 -4.21
C MET A 360 6.33 22.46 -3.29
N MET A 361 6.82 21.22 -3.34
CA MET A 361 6.33 20.16 -2.47
C MET A 361 6.78 20.35 -1.02
N TYR A 362 8.02 20.78 -0.80
CA TYR A 362 8.53 21.11 0.53
C TYR A 362 7.71 22.24 1.17
N SER A 363 7.50 23.34 0.44
CA SER A 363 6.63 24.46 0.84
C SER A 363 5.22 24.00 1.20
N GLU A 364 4.61 23.15 0.37
CA GLU A 364 3.27 22.62 0.62
C GLU A 364 3.22 21.80 1.92
N ILE A 365 4.24 20.99 2.20
CA ILE A 365 4.31 20.20 3.44
C ILE A 365 4.48 21.11 4.66
N LEU A 366 5.38 22.10 4.62
CA LEU A 366 5.55 23.06 5.70
C LEU A 366 4.26 23.84 5.99
N ARG A 367 3.54 24.25 4.94
CA ARG A 367 2.22 24.85 5.06
C ARG A 367 1.22 23.91 5.75
N ILE A 368 1.30 22.61 5.50
CA ILE A 368 0.43 21.61 6.16
C ILE A 368 0.77 21.50 7.65
N PHE A 369 2.05 21.43 8.02
CA PHE A 369 2.49 21.45 9.42
C PHE A 369 1.89 22.66 10.15
N LYS A 370 2.07 23.86 9.57
CA LYS A 370 1.53 25.11 10.10
C LYS A 370 0.02 25.06 10.30
N ILE A 371 -0.76 24.69 9.28
CA ILE A 371 -2.23 24.66 9.36
C ILE A 371 -2.72 23.66 10.42
N ILE A 372 -2.08 22.49 10.56
CA ILE A 372 -2.46 21.52 11.59
C ILE A 372 -2.17 22.09 12.99
N LEU A 373 -1.01 22.71 13.20
CA LEU A 373 -0.64 23.30 14.49
C LEU A 373 -1.49 24.50 14.86
N GLU A 374 -1.76 25.42 13.93
CA GLU A 374 -2.69 26.54 14.15
C GLU A 374 -4.06 26.01 14.58
N LYS A 375 -4.52 24.90 13.97
CA LYS A 375 -5.79 24.29 14.34
C LYS A 375 -5.75 23.70 15.75
N LEU A 376 -4.64 23.07 16.14
CA LEU A 376 -4.44 22.57 17.51
C LEU A 376 -4.35 23.72 18.53
N ASN A 377 -3.70 24.83 18.17
CA ASN A 377 -3.56 26.01 19.05
C ASN A 377 -4.92 26.68 19.30
N ALA A 378 -5.68 26.92 18.23
CA ALA A 378 -6.99 27.55 18.29
C ALA A 378 -7.99 26.75 19.16
N ARG A 379 -7.74 25.47 19.35
CA ARG A 379 -8.52 24.55 20.19
C ARG A 379 -7.99 24.44 21.63
N GLY A 380 -6.97 25.19 21.99
CA GLY A 380 -6.35 25.15 23.32
C GLY A 380 -5.59 23.85 23.63
N ILE A 381 -5.45 22.94 22.66
CA ILE A 381 -4.79 21.64 22.83
C ILE A 381 -3.31 21.85 23.16
N LEU A 382 -2.70 22.88 22.57
CA LEU A 382 -1.29 23.22 22.77
C LEU A 382 -0.93 23.61 24.22
N LYS A 383 -1.94 23.92 25.05
CA LYS A 383 -1.77 24.26 26.48
C LYS A 383 -1.46 23.03 27.35
N ASN A 384 -1.82 21.82 26.93
CA ASN A 384 -1.51 20.60 27.67
C ASN A 384 -0.03 20.20 27.49
N ASN A 385 0.66 19.68 28.52
CA ASN A 385 2.01 19.12 28.41
C ASN A 385 2.17 18.14 27.23
N ALA A 386 1.13 17.36 26.95
CA ALA A 386 1.09 16.44 25.80
C ALA A 386 1.30 17.11 24.44
N ALA A 387 1.07 18.42 24.33
CA ALA A 387 1.25 19.15 23.09
C ALA A 387 2.65 19.73 22.89
N GLY A 388 3.46 19.85 23.95
CA GLY A 388 4.88 20.17 23.78
C GLY A 388 5.54 19.10 22.92
N THR A 389 5.22 17.81 23.18
CA THR A 389 5.74 16.71 22.35
C THR A 389 5.25 16.81 20.90
N LEU A 390 3.98 17.16 20.63
CA LEU A 390 3.48 17.28 19.26
C LEU A 390 4.13 18.44 18.48
N ILE A 391 4.40 19.56 19.15
CA ILE A 391 5.12 20.69 18.56
C ILE A 391 6.56 20.27 18.25
N LEU A 392 7.23 19.63 19.21
CA LEU A 392 8.60 19.15 19.06
C LEU A 392 8.72 18.07 17.97
N ASP A 393 7.77 17.14 17.92
CA ASP A 393 7.68 16.13 16.87
C ASP A 393 7.51 16.80 15.51
N ALA A 394 6.59 17.76 15.38
CA ALA A 394 6.40 18.51 14.14
C ALA A 394 7.69 19.23 13.74
N LEU A 395 8.31 19.95 14.68
CA LEU A 395 9.56 20.69 14.52
C LEU A 395 10.67 19.78 14.01
N ASN A 396 10.96 18.69 14.71
CA ASN A 396 12.08 17.80 14.40
C ASN A 396 11.88 17.08 13.06
N ASN A 397 10.63 16.71 12.74
CA ASN A 397 10.30 16.02 11.49
C ASN A 397 10.57 16.85 10.22
N PHE A 398 10.50 18.20 10.26
CA PHE A 398 10.86 19.03 9.09
C PHE A 398 12.23 19.71 9.22
N SER A 399 12.66 20.07 10.44
CA SER A 399 13.89 20.83 10.65
C SER A 399 15.14 19.98 10.55
N GLU A 400 15.16 18.75 11.08
CA GLU A 400 16.35 17.90 11.00
C GLU A 400 16.74 17.60 9.55
N PRO A 401 15.81 17.17 8.65
CA PRO A 401 16.18 16.92 7.26
C PRO A 401 16.55 18.22 6.51
N ALA A 402 15.96 19.36 6.89
CA ALA A 402 16.30 20.67 6.32
C ALA A 402 17.71 21.11 6.71
N ILE A 403 18.07 21.03 7.99
CA ILE A 403 19.42 21.28 8.49
C ILE A 403 20.42 20.36 7.81
N GLU A 404 20.15 19.04 7.76
CA GLU A 404 21.02 18.08 7.09
C GLU A 404 21.21 18.43 5.60
N PHE A 405 20.16 18.92 4.95
CA PHE A 405 20.23 19.36 3.56
C PHE A 405 21.05 20.63 3.38
N ILE A 406 20.77 21.68 4.16
CA ILE A 406 21.45 22.98 4.10
C ILE A 406 22.95 22.80 4.39
N THR A 407 23.31 22.00 5.39
CA THR A 407 24.71 21.75 5.75
C THR A 407 25.48 21.00 4.66
N LYS A 408 24.85 20.05 3.95
CA LYS A 408 25.54 19.13 3.02
C LYS A 408 25.55 19.56 1.54
N ASN A 409 24.87 20.64 1.16
CA ASN A 409 24.73 21.06 -0.23
C ASN A 409 25.30 22.46 -0.45
N GLU A 410 25.95 22.66 -1.58
CA GLU A 410 26.63 23.92 -1.97
C GLU A 410 25.79 24.77 -2.93
N ASN A 411 24.59 24.31 -3.33
CA ASN A 411 23.77 25.00 -4.33
C ASN A 411 23.01 26.19 -3.71
N SER A 412 23.46 27.42 -4.00
CA SER A 412 22.97 28.62 -3.32
C SER A 412 21.48 28.92 -3.54
N GLU A 413 20.90 28.68 -4.72
CA GLU A 413 19.50 29.07 -4.97
C GLU A 413 18.51 28.13 -4.30
N PHE A 414 18.66 26.82 -4.49
CA PHE A 414 17.78 25.83 -3.86
C PHE A 414 17.94 25.81 -2.34
N VAL A 415 19.18 25.95 -1.83
CA VAL A 415 19.44 26.06 -0.39
C VAL A 415 18.83 27.35 0.17
N SER A 416 18.93 28.48 -0.54
CA SER A 416 18.30 29.74 -0.10
C SER A 416 16.79 29.60 0.03
N GLU A 417 16.11 29.01 -0.97
CA GLU A 417 14.65 28.89 -0.94
C GLU A 417 14.17 27.93 0.17
N ILE A 418 14.85 26.79 0.34
CA ILE A 418 14.56 25.87 1.46
C ILE A 418 14.78 26.58 2.80
N THR A 419 15.86 27.37 2.93
CA THR A 419 16.17 28.14 4.13
C THR A 419 15.08 29.15 4.45
N LEU A 420 14.67 29.95 3.44
CA LEU A 420 13.62 30.96 3.58
C LEU A 420 12.31 30.32 4.09
N GLN A 421 11.88 29.24 3.45
CA GLN A 421 10.64 28.54 3.83
C GLN A 421 10.73 27.89 5.22
N THR A 422 11.90 27.35 5.56
CA THR A 422 12.16 26.78 6.89
C THR A 422 12.09 27.89 7.96
N SER A 423 12.74 29.03 7.73
CA SER A 423 12.73 30.19 8.62
C SER A 423 11.31 30.71 8.84
N GLU A 424 10.54 30.95 7.78
CA GLU A 424 9.17 31.46 7.91
C GLU A 424 8.26 30.49 8.70
N THR A 425 8.48 29.19 8.52
CA THR A 425 7.76 28.16 9.26
C THR A 425 8.17 28.12 10.72
N LEU A 426 9.47 28.15 11.03
CA LEU A 426 9.97 28.21 12.40
C LEU A 426 9.47 29.46 13.15
N LYS A 427 9.42 30.61 12.48
CA LYS A 427 8.85 31.85 13.03
C LYS A 427 7.39 31.67 13.42
N SER A 428 6.62 30.99 12.56
CA SER A 428 5.22 30.66 12.85
C SER A 428 5.12 29.73 14.07
N PHE A 429 6.06 28.79 14.25
CA PHE A 429 6.12 27.92 15.43
C PHE A 429 6.50 28.68 16.71
N VAL A 430 7.43 29.64 16.64
CA VAL A 430 7.75 30.53 17.79
C VAL A 430 6.50 31.27 18.24
N LYS A 431 5.76 31.86 17.31
CA LYS A 431 4.51 32.57 17.63
C LYS A 431 3.51 31.66 18.35
N LEU A 432 3.37 30.41 17.89
CA LEU A 432 2.48 29.44 18.52
C LEU A 432 2.98 28.94 19.90
N THR A 433 4.29 28.87 20.11
CA THR A 433 4.88 28.38 21.38
C THR A 433 4.94 29.46 22.46
N SER A 434 5.22 30.71 22.09
CA SER A 434 5.30 31.84 23.03
C SER A 434 3.96 32.09 23.75
N GLU A 435 2.84 31.96 23.05
CA GLU A 435 1.49 32.02 23.62
C GLU A 435 1.25 30.95 24.71
N ASN A 436 1.95 29.82 24.63
CA ASN A 436 1.77 28.67 25.51
C ASN A 436 2.76 28.63 26.71
N LYS A 437 3.64 29.64 26.86
CA LYS A 437 4.61 29.81 27.97
C LYS A 437 5.52 28.60 28.26
N LYS A 438 5.75 27.70 27.30
CA LYS A 438 6.66 26.56 27.47
C LYS A 438 8.07 26.94 27.02
N LEU A 439 8.94 27.22 27.99
CA LEU A 439 10.32 27.67 27.76
C LEU A 439 11.18 26.65 26.99
N LYS A 440 10.97 25.34 27.23
CA LYS A 440 11.81 24.28 26.66
C LYS A 440 11.68 24.14 25.14
N ASP A 441 10.48 24.36 24.61
CA ASP A 441 10.23 24.26 23.16
C ASP A 441 10.91 25.42 22.41
N LEU A 442 11.02 26.60 23.05
CA LEU A 442 11.73 27.76 22.50
C LEU A 442 13.24 27.51 22.40
N GLU A 443 13.84 26.84 23.38
CA GLU A 443 15.27 26.49 23.36
C GLU A 443 15.64 25.68 22.11
N GLU A 444 14.83 24.66 21.78
CA GLU A 444 15.07 23.80 20.62
C GLU A 444 14.88 24.53 19.29
N ILE A 445 13.84 25.37 19.18
CA ILE A 445 13.62 26.22 17.99
C ILE A 445 14.80 27.17 17.78
N THR A 446 15.27 27.80 18.84
CA THR A 446 16.39 28.74 18.79
C THR A 446 17.68 28.04 18.37
N LYS A 447 17.91 26.81 18.86
CA LYS A 447 19.05 25.98 18.45
C LYS A 447 19.03 25.67 16.96
N ILE A 448 17.85 25.35 16.42
CA ILE A 448 17.64 25.13 14.98
C ILE A 448 17.95 26.40 14.20
N TYR A 449 17.47 27.57 14.64
CA TYR A 449 17.79 28.85 14.00
C TYR A 449 19.28 29.16 13.97
N GLY A 450 19.99 28.92 15.08
CA GLY A 450 21.44 29.09 15.15
C GLY A 450 22.15 28.22 14.11
N ILE A 451 21.78 26.93 14.02
CA ILE A 451 22.37 26.01 13.03
C ILE A 451 22.05 26.45 11.60
N ILE A 452 20.82 26.88 11.33
CA ILE A 452 20.42 27.38 10.01
C ILE A 452 21.24 28.60 9.66
N LEU A 453 21.34 29.59 10.55
CA LEU A 453 22.11 30.82 10.37
C LEU A 453 23.59 30.51 10.07
N ASP A 454 24.24 29.71 10.92
CA ASP A 454 25.64 29.30 10.72
C ASP A 454 25.85 28.61 9.36
N SER A 455 24.92 27.74 8.98
CA SER A 455 25.04 26.96 7.75
C SER A 455 24.72 27.77 6.49
N THR A 456 23.88 28.79 6.60
CA THR A 456 23.43 29.63 5.48
C THR A 456 24.29 30.85 5.25
N TYR A 457 24.93 31.34 6.31
CA TYR A 457 25.92 32.41 6.26
C TYR A 457 27.00 32.15 5.18
N GLU A 458 27.47 30.92 5.05
CA GLU A 458 28.52 30.57 4.07
C GLU A 458 27.97 30.26 2.65
N LYS A 459 26.66 30.03 2.49
CA LYS A 459 26.12 29.28 1.33
C LYS A 459 24.92 29.91 0.63
N THR A 460 24.37 31.00 1.13
CA THR A 460 23.11 31.59 0.63
C THR A 460 23.26 33.06 0.22
N ASN A 461 22.19 33.62 -0.34
CA ASN A 461 22.16 35.02 -0.76
C ASN A 461 21.87 35.98 0.41
N GLU A 462 22.29 37.24 0.25
CA GLU A 462 22.08 38.33 1.22
C GLU A 462 20.62 38.47 1.67
N LYS A 463 19.68 38.29 0.74
CA LYS A 463 18.23 38.35 1.02
C LYS A 463 17.78 37.28 2.04
N ALA A 464 18.32 36.06 1.97
CA ALA A 464 18.01 35.01 2.94
C ALA A 464 18.56 35.35 4.32
N ILE A 465 19.77 35.90 4.38
CA ILE A 465 20.41 36.33 5.63
C ILE A 465 19.61 37.46 6.28
N ASP A 466 19.25 38.51 5.53
CA ASP A 466 18.45 39.62 6.04
C ASP A 466 17.09 39.15 6.59
N MET A 467 16.43 38.20 5.91
CA MET A 467 15.16 37.66 6.38
C MET A 467 15.33 36.84 7.66
N ILE A 468 16.37 36.00 7.76
CA ILE A 468 16.65 35.22 8.97
C ILE A 468 16.99 36.16 10.13
N LEU A 469 17.80 37.19 9.92
CA LEU A 469 18.13 38.18 10.96
C LEU A 469 16.88 38.95 11.42
N SER A 470 16.02 39.33 10.49
CA SER A 470 14.72 39.95 10.79
C SER A 470 13.82 39.01 11.60
N ASP A 471 13.75 37.73 11.22
CA ASP A 471 12.99 36.71 11.95
C ASP A 471 13.54 36.50 13.36
N ILE A 472 14.87 36.42 13.52
CA ILE A 472 15.53 36.29 14.83
C ILE A 472 15.21 37.50 15.71
N SER A 473 15.25 38.72 15.16
CA SER A 473 14.90 39.94 15.90
C SER A 473 13.43 39.90 16.36
N GLU A 474 12.49 39.51 15.50
CA GLU A 474 11.08 39.42 15.89
C GLU A 474 10.85 38.32 16.94
N ILE A 475 11.54 37.18 16.80
CA ILE A 475 11.50 36.08 17.76
C ILE A 475 12.08 36.53 19.12
N TRP A 476 13.16 37.31 19.12
CA TRP A 476 13.75 37.90 20.32
C TRP A 476 12.69 38.71 21.09
N ASP A 477 11.98 39.59 20.39
CA ASP A 477 10.93 40.44 20.98
C ASP A 477 9.78 39.61 21.55
N ILE A 478 9.32 38.60 20.79
CA ILE A 478 8.24 37.70 21.21
C ILE A 478 8.61 36.90 22.48
N SER A 479 9.89 36.56 22.64
CA SER A 479 10.39 35.78 23.78
C SER A 479 10.49 36.56 25.11
N GLN A 480 10.15 37.86 25.11
CA GLN A 480 10.21 38.74 26.30
C GLN A 480 11.56 38.70 27.04
N ASN A 481 12.68 38.68 26.33
CA ASN A 481 14.05 38.60 26.87
C ASN A 481 14.45 37.27 27.55
N ASN A 482 13.61 36.22 27.53
CA ASN A 482 14.03 34.88 27.98
C ASN A 482 15.07 34.24 27.02
N PHE A 483 15.25 34.83 25.84
CA PHE A 483 16.29 34.47 24.87
C PHE A 483 17.72 34.51 25.41
N LYS A 484 18.00 35.33 26.44
CA LYS A 484 19.33 35.48 27.07
C LYS A 484 19.91 34.15 27.59
N GLN A 485 19.09 33.34 28.25
CA GLN A 485 19.50 32.02 28.77
C GLN A 485 19.77 30.99 27.65
N ILE A 486 19.16 31.18 26.48
CA ILE A 486 19.09 30.15 25.43
C ILE A 486 20.35 30.15 24.54
N PHE A 487 20.99 31.31 24.34
CA PHE A 487 22.23 31.42 23.57
C PHE A 487 23.51 31.40 24.42
N GLY A 488 23.40 31.20 25.74
CA GLY A 488 24.55 31.27 26.63
C GLY A 488 25.20 32.66 26.66
N MET A 489 24.39 33.72 26.56
CA MET A 489 24.84 35.12 26.65
C MET A 489 24.78 35.66 28.09
N ASP A 490 25.05 34.80 29.08
CA ASP A 490 24.90 35.15 30.49
C ASP A 490 25.94 36.20 30.95
N ASP A 491 27.11 36.29 30.29
CA ASP A 491 28.19 37.18 30.75
C ASP A 491 28.19 38.59 30.11
N ILE A 492 27.36 38.87 29.10
CA ILE A 492 27.50 40.12 28.30
C ILE A 492 26.37 41.14 28.55
N VAL A 493 25.22 40.75 29.11
CA VAL A 493 23.99 41.54 28.88
C VAL A 493 23.27 42.04 30.15
N GLU A 494 23.84 41.94 31.34
CA GLU A 494 23.12 42.42 32.55
C GLU A 494 23.02 43.95 32.70
N ASN A 495 23.78 44.76 31.95
CA ASN A 495 23.82 46.22 32.20
C ASN A 495 23.66 47.14 30.97
N ILE A 496 23.14 46.63 29.86
CA ILE A 496 23.13 47.36 28.58
C ILE A 496 21.70 47.80 28.23
N ASP A 497 21.53 49.11 27.99
CA ASP A 497 20.28 49.77 27.58
C ASP A 497 19.75 49.19 26.25
N ASN A 498 18.42 49.21 26.04
CA ASN A 498 17.80 48.67 24.82
C ASN A 498 18.35 49.30 23.54
N THR A 499 18.82 50.54 23.61
CA THR A 499 19.47 51.26 22.50
C THR A 499 20.82 50.63 22.12
N GLU A 500 21.58 50.10 23.07
CA GLU A 500 22.87 49.42 22.83
C GLU A 500 22.69 47.96 22.38
N LYS A 501 21.58 47.31 22.72
CA LYS A 501 21.24 45.98 22.17
C LYS A 501 20.91 46.02 20.68
N ILE A 502 20.16 47.04 20.25
CA ILE A 502 19.92 47.30 18.82
C ILE A 502 21.25 47.58 18.13
N LYS A 503 22.10 48.40 18.75
CA LYS A 503 23.44 48.67 18.25
C LYS A 503 24.30 47.41 18.15
N TYR A 504 24.21 46.46 19.09
CA TYR A 504 24.95 45.20 19.04
C TYR A 504 24.39 44.20 18.02
N ALA A 505 23.07 44.15 17.83
CA ALA A 505 22.47 43.38 16.74
C ALA A 505 22.86 43.98 15.38
N ASP A 506 22.89 45.31 15.28
CA ASP A 506 23.41 46.05 14.13
C ASP A 506 24.92 45.82 13.96
N ASP A 507 25.71 45.73 15.03
CA ASP A 507 27.16 45.46 15.00
C ASP A 507 27.45 43.99 14.64
N LEU A 508 26.65 43.04 15.13
CA LEU A 508 26.69 41.64 14.72
C LEU A 508 26.31 41.51 13.24
N ARG A 509 25.27 42.24 12.82
CA ARG A 509 24.88 42.37 11.42
C ARG A 509 25.99 43.03 10.60
N GLU A 510 26.65 44.08 11.07
CA GLU A 510 27.74 44.79 10.39
C GLU A 510 28.99 43.92 10.31
N GLN A 511 29.31 43.16 11.35
CA GLN A 511 30.41 42.19 11.39
C GLN A 511 30.14 41.00 10.47
N LEU A 512 28.90 40.52 10.40
CA LEU A 512 28.46 39.51 9.43
C LEU A 512 28.53 40.06 8.01
N LEU A 513 28.04 41.28 7.76
CA LEU A 513 28.07 41.94 6.44
C LEU A 513 29.51 42.26 5.98
N GLN A 514 30.40 42.72 6.87
CA GLN A 514 31.82 42.98 6.56
C GLN A 514 32.60 41.71 6.23
N LYS A 515 32.24 40.58 6.82
CA LYS A 515 32.84 39.29 6.47
C LYS A 515 32.23 38.69 5.20
N ILE A 516 30.99 39.02 4.84
CA ILE A 516 30.36 38.65 3.56
C ILE A 516 30.92 39.51 2.40
N SER A 517 31.27 40.77 2.64
CA SER A 517 31.82 41.67 1.62
C SER A 517 33.30 41.44 1.29
N LYS A 518 33.98 40.58 2.06
CA LYS A 518 35.37 40.13 1.84
C LYS A 518 35.37 38.75 1.22
#